data_AF-A0A367GC90-F1
#
_entry.id   AF-A0A367GC90-F1
#
_cell.length_a   1.000
_cell.length_b   1.000
_cell.length_c   1.000
_cell.angle_alpha   90.00
_cell.angle_beta   90.00
_cell.angle_gamma   90.00
#
_symmetry.space_group_name_H-M   'P 1'
#
loop_
_entity.id
_entity.type
_entity.pdbx_description
1 polymer ?
#
loop_
_entity_poly.entity_id
_entity_poly.type
_entity_poly.pdbx_seq_one_letter_code
_entity_poly.pdbx_strand_id
1 'polypeptide(L)'
;MFVYIEYIESHPESNPTLTANRKYLDIGRMMIAFGIQLSIDSGKNGVVTFEAKTDELAKHYIRDFGAIQVFAKQSGGPIMLMIADNAALSLFNIYLS
;
A
#
# COMPACT_ATOMS: atom_id res chain seq x y z
N MET A 1 8.41 -15.29 -1.07
CA MET A 1 9.24 -14.16 -0.62
C MET A 1 8.61 -12.87 -1.13
N PHE A 2 8.60 -11.79 -0.36
CA PHE A 2 7.91 -10.52 -0.70
C PHE A 2 8.85 -9.32 -0.54
N VAL A 3 8.49 -8.17 -1.11
CA VAL A 3 9.12 -6.88 -0.80
C VAL A 3 8.38 -6.23 0.37
N TYR A 4 9.11 -5.82 1.40
CA TYR A 4 8.56 -5.05 2.51
C TYR A 4 8.83 -3.56 2.28
N ILE A 5 7.78 -2.75 2.21
CA ILE A 5 7.89 -1.30 2.18
C ILE A 5 7.99 -0.83 3.63
N GLU A 6 9.22 -0.58 4.07
CA GLU A 6 9.52 -0.27 5.47
C GLU A 6 8.88 1.03 5.96
N TYR A 7 8.77 2.01 5.08
CA TYR A 7 8.25 3.32 5.46
C TYR A 7 7.40 3.93 4.36
N ILE A 8 6.13 4.16 4.68
CA ILE A 8 5.21 4.96 3.86
C ILE A 8 4.64 6.07 4.73
N GLU A 9 4.87 7.31 4.32
CA GLU A 9 4.28 8.49 4.95
C GLU A 9 3.49 9.29 3.96
N SER A 10 2.29 9.66 4.39
CA SER A 10 1.45 10.59 3.66
C SER A 10 1.67 11.98 4.22
N HIS A 11 1.88 12.94 3.32
CA HIS A 11 1.70 14.34 3.67
C HIS A 11 0.22 14.55 4.06
N PRO A 12 -0.12 15.40 5.04
CA PRO A 12 -1.53 15.60 5.45
C PRO A 12 -2.45 15.94 4.28
N GLU A 13 -1.96 16.77 3.35
CA GLU A 13 -2.69 17.15 2.13
C GLU A 13 -2.78 16.05 1.05
N SER A 14 -2.16 14.89 1.26
CA SER A 14 -2.26 13.71 0.40
C SER A 14 -3.05 12.58 1.04
N ASN A 15 -3.35 12.67 2.34
CA ASN A 15 -3.97 11.59 3.10
C ASN A 15 -5.50 11.65 2.99
N PRO A 16 -6.15 10.69 2.30
CA PRO A 16 -7.62 10.67 2.15
C PRO A 16 -8.36 10.41 3.46
N THR A 17 -7.68 9.99 4.52
CA THR A 17 -8.28 9.80 5.85
C THR A 17 -8.20 11.06 6.71
N LEU A 18 -7.46 12.09 6.29
CA LEU A 18 -7.28 13.35 7.04
C LEU A 18 -7.90 14.56 6.35
N THR A 19 -7.93 14.61 5.00
CA THR A 19 -8.53 15.70 4.25
C THR A 19 -9.36 15.21 3.07
N ALA A 20 -10.54 15.83 2.87
CA ALA A 20 -11.37 15.59 1.70
C ALA A 20 -10.79 16.29 0.45
N ASN A 21 -10.28 17.51 0.62
CA ASN A 21 -9.66 18.30 -0.44
C ASN A 21 -8.15 18.07 -0.43
N ARG A 22 -7.72 17.05 -1.17
CA ARG A 22 -6.30 16.70 -1.30
C ARG A 22 -5.63 17.57 -2.36
N LYS A 23 -4.47 18.10 -2.03
CA LYS A 23 -3.60 18.83 -2.98
C LYS A 23 -2.75 17.87 -3.81
N TYR A 24 -2.36 16.76 -3.20
CA TYR A 24 -1.54 15.73 -3.85
C TYR A 24 -2.35 14.45 -3.92
N LEU A 25 -2.58 13.96 -5.13
CA LEU A 25 -3.34 12.74 -5.38
C LEU A 25 -2.37 11.59 -5.67
N ASP A 26 -2.79 10.39 -5.28
CA ASP A 26 -2.21 9.12 -5.70
C ASP A 26 -0.73 8.85 -5.36
N ILE A 27 -0.02 9.73 -4.65
CA ILE A 27 1.39 9.50 -4.24
C ILE A 27 1.57 8.15 -3.54
N GLY A 28 0.73 7.85 -2.54
CA GLY A 28 0.81 6.57 -1.82
C GLY A 28 0.52 5.37 -2.71
N ARG A 29 -0.40 5.52 -3.68
CA ARG A 29 -0.73 4.47 -4.64
C ARG A 29 0.42 4.21 -5.61
N MET A 30 1.07 5.27 -6.09
CA MET A 30 2.25 5.20 -6.95
C MET A 30 3.45 4.59 -6.22
N MET A 31 3.69 4.94 -4.95
CA MET A 31 4.74 4.31 -4.14
C MET A 31 4.55 2.79 -4.02
N ILE A 32 3.30 2.34 -3.84
CA ILE A 32 2.98 0.90 -3.80
C ILE A 32 3.20 0.25 -5.16
N ALA A 33 2.78 0.89 -6.25
CA ALA A 33 3.03 0.39 -7.61
C ALA A 33 4.53 0.24 -7.90
N PHE A 34 5.35 1.18 -7.45
CA PHE A 34 6.80 1.08 -7.53
C PHE A 34 7.35 -0.09 -6.68
N GLY A 35 6.82 -0.30 -5.48
CA GLY A 35 7.14 -1.48 -4.67
C GLY A 35 6.81 -2.80 -5.39
N ILE A 36 5.69 -2.84 -6.13
CA ILE A 36 5.28 -3.98 -6.94
C ILE A 36 6.27 -4.21 -8.08
N GLN A 37 6.67 -3.16 -8.81
CA GLN A 37 7.73 -3.25 -9.83
C GLN A 37 9.02 -3.82 -9.24
N LEU A 38 9.49 -3.29 -8.11
CA LEU A 38 10.70 -3.79 -7.44
C LEU A 38 10.56 -5.27 -7.05
N SER A 39 9.36 -5.70 -6.66
CA SER A 39 9.05 -7.09 -6.36
C SER A 39 9.12 -7.97 -7.61
N ILE A 40 8.58 -7.50 -8.75
CA ILE A 40 8.69 -8.18 -10.05
C ILE A 40 10.16 -8.30 -10.48
N ASP A 41 10.90 -7.19 -10.47
CA ASP A 41 12.32 -7.13 -10.87
C ASP A 41 13.20 -8.04 -10.03
N SER A 42 12.80 -8.27 -8.78
CA SER A 42 13.47 -9.18 -7.86
C SER A 42 13.04 -10.65 -7.98
N GLY A 43 12.15 -11.00 -8.91
CA GLY A 43 11.59 -12.36 -9.03
C GLY A 43 10.67 -12.76 -7.86
N LYS A 44 10.03 -11.78 -7.20
CA LYS A 44 9.14 -11.97 -6.03
C LYS A 44 7.64 -11.85 -6.38
N ASN A 45 7.29 -12.09 -7.64
CA ASN A 45 5.92 -12.18 -8.17
C ASN A 45 5.04 -10.93 -7.94
N GLY A 46 5.64 -9.75 -7.76
CA GLY A 46 4.88 -8.50 -7.57
C GLY A 46 4.22 -8.37 -6.19
N VAL A 47 4.51 -9.27 -5.25
CA VAL A 47 3.93 -9.22 -3.90
C VAL A 47 4.65 -8.19 -3.03
N VAL A 48 3.88 -7.31 -2.38
CA VAL A 48 4.38 -6.31 -1.43
C VAL A 48 3.66 -6.39 -0.10
N THR A 49 4.37 -6.11 0.99
CA THR A 49 3.82 -5.94 2.33
C THR A 49 4.24 -4.59 2.92
N PHE A 50 3.39 -4.03 3.79
CA PHE A 50 3.62 -2.74 4.43
C PHE A 50 2.74 -2.58 5.68
N GLU A 51 3.05 -1.60 6.52
CA GLU A 51 2.31 -1.31 7.73
C GLU A 51 1.36 -0.10 7.54
N ALA A 52 0.10 -0.26 7.97
CA ALA A 52 -0.81 0.86 8.17
C ALA A 52 -0.72 1.36 9.61
N LYS A 53 -0.47 2.66 9.76
CA LYS A 53 -0.25 3.32 11.07
C LYS A 53 -1.56 3.58 11.84
N THR A 54 -2.70 3.58 11.16
CA THR A 54 -4.03 3.78 11.76
C THR A 54 -5.07 2.84 11.14
N ASP A 55 -6.17 2.61 11.84
CA ASP A 55 -7.28 1.79 11.36
C ASP A 55 -7.93 2.38 10.10
N GLU A 56 -8.02 3.71 10.00
CA GLU A 56 -8.58 4.41 8.84
C GLU A 56 -7.70 4.19 7.60
N LEU A 57 -6.38 4.24 7.76
CA LEU A 57 -5.45 3.93 6.67
C LEU A 57 -5.55 2.46 6.27
N ALA A 58 -5.67 1.54 7.23
CA ALA A 58 -5.85 0.13 6.93
C ALA A 58 -7.12 -0.10 6.10
N LYS A 59 -8.25 0.50 6.52
CA LYS A 59 -9.51 0.46 5.78
C LYS A 59 -9.39 1.04 4.38
N HIS A 60 -8.69 2.17 4.23
CA HIS A 60 -8.43 2.78 2.93
C HIS A 60 -7.66 1.82 2.00
N TYR A 61 -6.56 1.25 2.45
CA TYR A 61 -5.76 0.33 1.64
C TYR A 61 -6.52 -0.95 1.29
N ILE A 62 -7.30 -1.51 2.22
CA ILE A 62 -8.11 -2.70 1.95
C ILE A 62 -9.19 -2.39 0.90
N ARG A 63 -9.97 -1.33 1.11
CA ARG A 63 -11.11 -0.99 0.24
C ARG A 63 -10.66 -0.50 -1.12
N ASP A 64 -9.70 0.40 -1.16
CA ASP A 64 -9.40 1.18 -2.36
C ASP A 64 -8.24 0.60 -3.16
N PHE A 65 -7.33 -0.14 -2.51
CA PHE A 65 -6.13 -0.71 -3.15
C PHE A 65 -6.16 -2.25 -3.19
N GLY A 66 -7.18 -2.89 -2.62
CA GLY A 66 -7.30 -4.35 -2.59
C GLY A 66 -6.30 -5.04 -1.67
N ALA A 67 -5.79 -4.33 -0.66
CA ALA A 67 -4.90 -4.92 0.33
C ALA A 67 -5.64 -5.95 1.21
N ILE A 68 -4.91 -6.93 1.72
CA ILE A 68 -5.40 -7.89 2.70
C ILE A 68 -4.56 -7.82 3.97
N GLN A 69 -5.20 -7.97 5.12
CA GLN A 69 -4.51 -8.00 6.40
C GLN A 69 -3.85 -9.37 6.61
N VAL A 70 -2.56 -9.35 6.97
CA VAL A 70 -1.76 -10.58 7.14
C VAL A 70 -1.64 -10.93 8.62
N PHE A 71 -1.31 -9.96 9.47
CA PHE A 71 -1.31 -10.07 10.94
C PHE A 71 -1.17 -8.69 11.59
N ALA A 72 -1.60 -8.56 12.85
CA ALA A 72 -1.25 -7.42 13.70
C ALA A 72 -0.07 -7.82 14.58
N LYS A 73 1.03 -7.04 14.54
CA LYS A 73 2.30 -7.39 15.23
C LYS A 73 2.15 -7.36 16.76
N GLN A 74 1.25 -6.52 17.26
CA GLN A 74 0.90 -6.34 18.67
C GLN A 74 -0.48 -5.65 18.78
N SER A 75 -1.21 -5.88 19.87
CA SER A 75 -2.48 -5.18 20.13
C SER A 75 -2.23 -3.66 20.19
N GLY A 76 -2.97 -2.88 19.39
CA GLY A 76 -2.76 -1.44 19.25
C GLY A 76 -1.52 -1.02 18.45
N GLY A 77 -0.80 -1.96 17.84
CA GLY A 77 0.32 -1.69 16.94
C GLY A 77 -0.10 -1.54 15.47
N PRO A 78 0.86 -1.26 14.57
CA PRO A 78 0.60 -1.14 13.15
C PRO A 78 -0.01 -2.41 12.56
N ILE A 79 -0.94 -2.23 11.62
CA ILE A 79 -1.63 -3.34 10.93
C ILE A 79 -0.79 -3.70 9.70
N MET A 80 -0.31 -4.95 9.64
CA MET A 80 0.43 -5.40 8.46
C MET A 80 -0.53 -5.80 7.34
N LEU A 81 -0.30 -5.23 6.17
CA LEU A 81 -1.07 -5.45 4.96
C LEU A 81 -0.19 -6.07 3.87
N MET A 82 -0.83 -6.76 2.94
CA MET A 82 -0.25 -7.31 1.73
C MET A 82 -1.08 -6.93 0.51
N ILE A 83 -0.42 -6.67 -0.60
CA ILE A 83 -1.05 -6.57 -1.92
C ILE A 83 -0.40 -7.63 -2.83
N ALA A 84 -1.25 -8.44 -3.48
CA ALA A 84 -0.84 -9.56 -4.32
C ALA A 84 -1.83 -9.75 -5.49
N ASP A 85 -1.49 -10.66 -6.41
CA ASP A 85 -2.34 -11.12 -7.50
C ASP A 85 -2.99 -9.99 -8.31
N ASN A 86 -4.31 -10.04 -8.51
CA ASN A 86 -5.05 -9.06 -9.32
C ASN A 86 -4.97 -7.64 -8.75
N ALA A 87 -4.87 -7.48 -7.43
CA ALA A 87 -4.72 -6.16 -6.82
C ALA A 87 -3.36 -5.56 -7.16
N ALA A 88 -2.29 -6.37 -7.09
CA ALA A 88 -0.96 -5.94 -7.49
C ALA A 88 -0.91 -5.61 -9.00
N LEU A 89 -1.47 -6.48 -9.85
CA LEU A 89 -1.52 -6.27 -11.29
C LEU A 89 -2.28 -5.00 -11.68
N SER A 90 -3.43 -4.75 -11.03
CA SER A 90 -4.25 -3.55 -11.28
C SER A 90 -3.48 -2.28 -10.93
N LEU A 91 -2.87 -2.23 -9.74
CA LEU A 91 -2.08 -1.07 -9.31
C LEU A 91 -0.85 -0.85 -10.18
N PHE A 92 -0.18 -1.93 -10.59
CA PHE A 92 0.95 -1.87 -11.51
C PHE A 92 0.56 -1.26 -12.85
N ASN A 93 -0.49 -1.77 -13.48
CA ASN A 93 -0.94 -1.33 -14.81
C ASN A 93 -1.47 0.11 -14.84
N ILE A 94 -1.93 0.65 -13.70
CA ILE A 94 -2.35 2.06 -13.64
C ILE A 94 -1.16 3.01 -13.90
N TYR A 95 0.06 2.63 -13.51
CA TYR A 95 1.21 3.56 -13.50
C TYR A 95 2.40 3.12 -14.37
N LEU A 96 2.63 1.81 -14.55
CA LEU A 96 3.93 1.27 -14.97
C LEU A 96 3.88 0.21 -16.09
N SER A 97 2.71 -0.08 -16.68
CA SER A 97 2.60 -0.97 -17.86
C SER A 97 2.80 -0.27 -19.19
#